data_AF-A0A937WNX6-F1
#
_entry.id   AF-A0A937WNX6-F1
#
_cell.length_a   1.000
_cell.length_b   1.000
_cell.length_c   1.000
_cell.angle_alpha   90.00
_cell.angle_beta   90.00
_cell.angle_gamma   90.00
#
_symmetry.space_group_name_H-M   'P 1'
#
loop_
_entity.id
_entity.type
_entity.pdbx_description
1 polymer ?
#
loop_
_entity_poly.entity_id
_entity_poly.type
_entity_poly.pdbx_seq_one_letter_code
_entity_poly.pdbx_strand_id
1 'polypeptide(L)'
;MKKIIISKFREKPKTKTAWRAMWLGFSVLLIPPFLGVFAAVIRPIIDKESMEGREGFDLGAGMGFGAGLVALILTFFALKTCIQAYRQGERSWALWVGFVPAILVGAFWIFMIIGEFLFPH
;
A
#
# COMPACT_ATOMS: atom_id res chain seq x y z
N MET A 1 23.70 23.22 -5.55
CA MET A 1 23.95 22.31 -6.70
C MET A 1 22.71 22.23 -7.57
N LYS A 2 22.79 22.60 -8.87
CA LYS A 2 21.68 22.40 -9.83
C LYS A 2 21.47 20.89 -10.00
N LYS A 3 20.28 20.38 -9.66
CA LYS A 3 19.94 18.97 -9.91
C LYS A 3 19.78 18.77 -11.41
N ILE A 4 20.59 17.88 -11.98
CA ILE A 4 20.46 17.45 -13.37
C ILE A 4 19.18 16.60 -13.47
N ILE A 5 18.23 17.02 -14.30
CA ILE A 5 16.99 16.27 -14.55
C ILE A 5 17.35 15.15 -15.55
N ILE A 6 17.24 13.89 -15.11
CA ILE A 6 17.63 12.71 -15.91
C ILE A 6 16.53 12.33 -16.92
N SER A 7 15.27 12.41 -16.48
CA SER A 7 14.12 12.14 -17.34
C SER A 7 12.97 13.09 -17.04
N LYS A 8 12.14 13.31 -18.04
CA LYS A 8 10.91 14.09 -17.96
C LYS A 8 9.70 13.16 -17.95
N PHE A 9 8.53 13.70 -17.61
CA PHE A 9 7.28 12.95 -17.46
C PHE A 9 6.93 12.04 -18.64
N ARG A 10 7.06 12.54 -19.87
CA ARG A 10 6.76 11.78 -21.11
C ARG A 10 7.84 10.76 -21.49
N GLU A 11 8.97 10.73 -20.80
CA GLU A 11 10.06 9.81 -21.09
C GLU A 11 9.92 8.50 -20.30
N LYS A 12 10.46 7.41 -20.87
CA LYS A 12 10.59 6.14 -20.15
C LYS A 12 11.57 6.31 -18.98
N PRO A 13 11.37 5.60 -17.85
CA PRO A 13 12.33 5.58 -16.75
C PRO A 13 13.70 5.09 -17.24
N LYS A 14 14.75 5.86 -16.95
CA LYS A 14 16.14 5.53 -17.36
C LYS A 14 16.89 4.78 -16.25
N THR A 15 16.43 4.92 -15.01
CA THR A 15 17.00 4.26 -13.83
C THR A 15 16.25 2.98 -13.45
N LYS A 16 16.98 1.98 -12.94
CA LYS A 16 16.40 0.77 -12.33
C LYS A 16 15.56 1.10 -11.09
N THR A 17 15.88 2.18 -10.38
CA THR A 17 15.17 2.67 -9.20
C THR A 17 13.76 3.12 -9.52
N ALA A 18 13.55 3.84 -10.63
CA ALA A 18 12.23 4.26 -11.07
C ALA A 18 11.34 3.06 -11.46
N TRP A 19 11.92 2.02 -12.08
CA TRP A 19 11.21 0.76 -12.34
C TRP A 19 10.79 0.05 -11.06
N ARG A 20 11.68 -0.04 -10.06
CA ARG A 20 11.34 -0.62 -8.75
C ARG A 20 10.24 0.16 -8.04
N ALA A 21 10.30 1.50 -8.09
CA ALA A 21 9.28 2.37 -7.52
C ALA A 21 7.91 2.14 -8.18
N MET A 22 7.88 1.95 -9.50
CA MET A 22 6.66 1.62 -10.24
C MET A 22 6.08 0.27 -9.80
N TRP A 23 6.89 -0.78 -9.76
CA TRP A 23 6.44 -2.11 -9.32
C TRP A 23 5.92 -2.09 -7.88
N LEU A 24 6.61 -1.39 -6.97
CA LEU A 24 6.18 -1.26 -5.58
C LEU A 24 4.85 -0.51 -5.45
N GLY A 25 4.66 0.61 -6.17
CA GLY A 25 3.37 1.31 -6.14
C GLY A 25 2.23 0.50 -6.77
N PHE A 26 2.52 -0.29 -7.80
CA PHE A 26 1.55 -1.20 -8.39
C PHE A 26 1.17 -2.33 -7.42
N SER A 27 2.14 -2.88 -6.69
CA SER A 27 1.87 -3.86 -5.63
C SER A 27 1.00 -3.27 -4.52
N VAL A 28 1.26 -2.02 -4.12
CA VAL A 28 0.44 -1.30 -3.13
C VAL A 28 -1.01 -1.10 -3.62
N LEU A 29 -1.22 -0.83 -4.91
CA LEU A 29 -2.56 -0.73 -5.51
C LEU A 29 -3.38 -2.01 -5.47
N LEU A 30 -2.72 -3.18 -5.47
CA LEU A 30 -3.40 -4.47 -5.46
C LEU A 30 -3.89 -4.86 -4.06
N ILE A 31 -3.39 -4.21 -3.01
CA ILE A 31 -3.74 -4.57 -1.63
C ILE A 31 -5.21 -4.26 -1.31
N PRO A 32 -5.76 -3.05 -1.58
CA PRO A 32 -7.18 -2.77 -1.32
C PRO A 32 -8.17 -3.72 -2.01
N PRO A 33 -8.09 -4.02 -3.33
CA PRO A 33 -9.02 -4.95 -3.95
C PRO A 33 -8.85 -6.38 -3.41
N PHE A 34 -7.62 -6.81 -3.13
CA PHE A 34 -7.39 -8.12 -2.51
C PHE A 34 -8.06 -8.21 -1.13
N LEU A 35 -7.95 -7.15 -0.32
CA LEU A 35 -8.63 -7.09 0.97
C LEU A 35 -10.14 -6.98 0.86
N GLY A 36 -10.66 -6.28 -0.15
CA GLY A 36 -12.09 -6.24 -0.43
C GLY A 36 -12.65 -7.64 -0.74
N VAL A 37 -11.96 -8.42 -1.58
CA VAL A 37 -12.33 -9.80 -1.88
C VAL A 37 -12.21 -10.68 -0.63
N PHE A 38 -11.13 -10.53 0.14
CA PHE A 38 -10.94 -11.26 1.40
C PHE A 38 -12.07 -10.97 2.39
N ALA A 39 -12.40 -9.70 2.60
CA ALA A 39 -13.45 -9.28 3.53
C ALA A 39 -14.86 -9.72 3.07
N ALA A 40 -15.12 -9.72 1.76
CA ALA A 40 -16.44 -10.06 1.22
C ALA A 40 -16.69 -11.57 1.10
N VAL A 41 -15.64 -12.36 0.81
CA VAL A 41 -15.79 -13.80 0.49
C VAL A 41 -15.16 -14.69 1.54
N ILE A 42 -13.92 -14.40 1.95
CA ILE A 42 -13.13 -15.31 2.80
C ILE A 42 -13.50 -15.13 4.27
N ARG A 43 -13.60 -13.89 4.76
CA ARG A 43 -13.95 -13.59 6.16
C ARG A 43 -15.29 -14.22 6.58
N PRO A 44 -16.39 -14.13 5.81
CA PRO A 44 -17.65 -14.77 6.21
C PRO A 44 -17.60 -16.29 6.26
N ILE A 45 -16.68 -16.94 5.54
CA ILE A 45 -16.48 -18.39 5.59
C ILE A 45 -15.73 -18.75 6.89
N ILE A 46 -14.64 -18.03 7.18
CA ILE A 46 -13.85 -18.22 8.39
C ILE A 46 -14.69 -17.95 9.65
N ASP A 47 -15.46 -16.87 9.65
CA ASP A 47 -16.29 -16.47 10.80
C ASP A 47 -17.45 -17.45 11.03
N LYS A 48 -17.96 -18.11 9.97
CA LYS A 48 -18.96 -19.18 10.12
C LYS A 48 -18.37 -20.43 10.77
N GLU A 49 -17.15 -20.82 10.42
CA GLU A 49 -16.48 -21.97 11.00
C GLU A 49 -15.99 -21.72 12.44
N SER A 50 -15.60 -20.47 12.76
CA SER A 50 -15.12 -20.12 14.10
C SER A 50 -16.24 -20.03 15.16
N MET A 51 -17.49 -19.76 14.75
CA MET A 51 -18.66 -19.73 15.65
C MET A 51 -19.02 -21.10 16.24
N GLU A 52 -18.60 -22.22 15.64
CA GLU A 52 -18.85 -23.57 16.16
C GLU A 52 -17.88 -23.99 17.27
N GLY A 53 -16.78 -23.25 17.50
CA GLY A 53 -15.72 -23.60 18.44
C GLY A 53 -15.31 -22.45 19.35
N ARG A 54 -16.05 -22.24 20.45
CA ARG A 54 -15.68 -21.50 21.69
C ARG A 54 -14.84 -20.21 21.56
N GLU A 55 -15.44 -19.12 22.04
CA GLU A 55 -14.82 -17.95 22.69
C GLU A 55 -13.34 -17.64 22.32
N GLY A 56 -13.13 -16.53 21.61
CA GLY A 56 -12.05 -15.61 22.00
C GLY A 56 -11.12 -15.05 20.93
N PHE A 57 -11.23 -15.42 19.65
CA PHE A 57 -10.36 -14.82 18.63
C PHE A 57 -11.09 -14.57 17.32
N ASP A 58 -11.40 -13.31 17.03
CA ASP A 58 -11.89 -12.85 15.72
C ASP A 58 -10.72 -12.94 14.71
N LEU A 59 -10.45 -14.16 14.24
CA LEU A 59 -9.40 -14.48 13.27
C LEU A 59 -9.56 -13.63 11.99
N GLY A 60 -10.79 -13.37 11.58
CA GLY A 60 -11.11 -12.50 10.44
C GLY A 60 -10.62 -11.06 10.65
N ALA A 61 -10.91 -10.47 11.81
CA ALA A 61 -10.42 -9.13 12.17
C ALA A 61 -8.89 -9.09 12.30
N GLY A 62 -8.28 -10.09 12.95
CA GLY A 62 -6.83 -10.18 13.12
C GLY A 62 -6.07 -10.27 11.78
N MET A 63 -6.59 -11.07 10.84
CA MET A 63 -6.03 -11.16 9.48
C MET A 63 -6.18 -9.84 8.70
N GLY A 64 -7.32 -9.16 8.83
CA GLY A 64 -7.55 -7.84 8.22
C GLY A 64 -6.57 -6.78 8.75
N PHE A 65 -6.37 -6.73 10.06
CA PHE A 65 -5.41 -5.81 10.69
C PHE A 65 -3.96 -6.12 10.28
N GLY A 66 -3.58 -7.40 10.26
CA GLY A 66 -2.25 -7.84 9.81
C GLY A 66 -1.96 -7.43 8.37
N ALA A 67 -2.94 -7.59 7.47
CA ALA A 67 -2.81 -7.14 6.09
C ALA A 67 -2.68 -5.61 5.96
N GLY A 68 -3.38 -4.85 6.81
CA GLY A 68 -3.22 -3.39 6.91
C GLY A 68 -1.82 -2.96 7.33
N LEU A 69 -1.23 -3.63 8.33
CA LEU A 69 0.16 -3.39 8.73
C LEU A 69 1.14 -3.69 7.60
N VAL A 70 0.97 -4.81 6.89
CA VAL A 70 1.80 -5.15 5.72
C VAL A 70 1.66 -4.09 4.63
N ALA A 71 0.44 -3.59 4.39
CA ALA A 71 0.18 -2.52 3.44
C ALA A 71 0.92 -1.22 3.78
N LEU A 72 0.95 -0.84 5.06
CA LEU A 72 1.68 0.32 5.55
C LEU A 72 3.19 0.16 5.37
N ILE A 73 3.73 -1.01 5.71
CA ILE A 73 5.16 -1.31 5.52
C ILE A 73 5.52 -1.20 4.03
N LEU A 74 4.75 -1.83 3.15
CA LEU A 74 4.93 -1.75 1.70
C LEU A 74 4.85 -0.32 1.19
N THR A 75 3.89 0.45 1.68
CA THR A 75 3.73 1.87 1.33
C THR A 75 4.94 2.69 1.75
N PHE A 76 5.49 2.46 2.94
CA PHE A 76 6.70 3.15 3.40
C PHE A 76 7.90 2.86 2.49
N PHE A 77 8.10 1.60 2.09
CA PHE A 77 9.16 1.24 1.14
C PHE A 77 8.92 1.83 -0.26
N ALA A 78 7.68 1.85 -0.74
CA ALA A 78 7.31 2.47 -2.01
C ALA A 78 7.61 3.98 -2.00
N LEU A 79 7.24 4.69 -0.92
CA LEU A 79 7.54 6.12 -0.76
C LEU A 79 9.04 6.39 -0.69
N LYS A 80 9.78 5.60 0.11
CA LYS A 80 11.25 5.74 0.22
C LYS A 80 11.93 5.59 -1.14
N THR A 81 11.53 4.58 -1.92
CA THR A 81 12.11 4.33 -3.25
C THR A 81 11.70 5.41 -4.26
N CYS A 82 10.47 5.90 -4.22
CA CYS A 82 10.03 7.05 -5.03
C CYS A 82 10.81 8.32 -4.69
N ILE A 83 10.99 8.64 -3.41
CA ILE A 83 11.77 9.82 -2.96
C ILE A 83 13.22 9.70 -3.43
N GLN A 84 13.82 8.51 -3.33
CA GLN A 84 15.19 8.27 -3.79
C GLN A 84 15.31 8.48 -5.32
N ALA A 85 14.38 7.93 -6.11
CA ALA A 85 14.35 8.14 -7.55
C ALA A 85 14.14 9.62 -7.91
N TYR A 86 13.25 10.33 -7.19
CA TYR A 86 13.05 11.76 -7.38
C TYR A 86 14.30 12.59 -7.04
N ARG A 87 15.04 12.20 -5.99
CA ARG A 87 16.32 12.84 -5.64
C ARG A 87 17.41 12.61 -6.70
N GLN A 88 17.37 11.48 -7.40
CA GLN A 88 18.23 11.20 -8.56
C GLN A 88 17.86 12.04 -9.80
N GLY A 89 16.76 12.79 -9.78
CA GLY A 89 16.35 13.65 -10.90
C GLY A 89 15.44 12.94 -11.91
N GLU A 90 14.89 11.78 -11.56
CA GLU A 90 13.87 11.09 -12.33
C GLU A 90 12.50 11.75 -12.11
N ARG A 91 11.85 12.14 -13.20
CA ARG A 91 10.50 12.71 -13.19
C ARG A 91 9.56 12.03 -14.19
N SER A 92 9.91 10.82 -14.63
CA SER A 92 9.13 10.00 -15.56
C SER A 92 7.75 9.64 -15.00
N TRP A 93 6.79 9.36 -15.88
CA TRP A 93 5.44 8.91 -15.52
C TRP A 93 5.44 7.70 -14.57
N ALA A 94 6.40 6.78 -14.73
CA ALA A 94 6.53 5.58 -13.92
C ALA A 94 6.75 5.89 -12.42
N LEU A 95 7.46 6.99 -12.11
CA LEU A 95 7.63 7.47 -10.75
C LEU A 95 6.29 7.92 -10.16
N TRP A 96 5.46 8.60 -10.94
CA TRP A 96 4.14 9.07 -10.50
C TRP A 96 3.16 7.92 -10.29
N VAL A 97 3.21 6.90 -11.16
CA VAL A 97 2.46 5.66 -10.98
C VAL A 97 2.88 4.92 -9.71
N GLY A 98 4.15 5.01 -9.30
CA GLY A 98 4.60 4.50 -8.01
C GLY A 98 4.12 5.35 -6.83
N PHE A 99 4.25 6.68 -6.96
CA PHE A 99 4.14 7.62 -5.86
C PHE A 99 2.70 7.96 -5.48
N VAL A 100 1.85 8.25 -6.46
CA VAL A 100 0.44 8.65 -6.21
C VAL A 100 -0.31 7.56 -5.47
N PRO A 101 -0.26 6.28 -5.89
CA PRO A 101 -1.01 5.25 -5.19
C PRO A 101 -0.43 4.91 -3.82
N ALA A 102 0.90 4.99 -3.66
CA ALA A 102 1.52 4.85 -2.35
C ALA A 102 1.00 5.92 -1.36
N ILE A 103 0.87 7.18 -1.80
CA ILE A 103 0.27 8.21 -0.95
C ILE A 103 -1.19 7.91 -0.64
N LEU A 104 -2.00 7.56 -1.65
CA LEU A 104 -3.43 7.33 -1.46
C LEU A 104 -3.70 6.15 -0.51
N VAL A 105 -3.03 5.02 -0.74
CA VAL A 105 -3.18 3.82 0.10
C VAL A 105 -2.59 4.06 1.50
N GLY A 106 -1.45 4.75 1.60
CA GLY A 106 -0.87 5.13 2.88
C GLY A 106 -1.80 6.02 3.69
N ALA A 107 -2.33 7.08 3.08
CA ALA A 107 -3.29 7.98 3.72
C ALA A 107 -4.55 7.23 4.15
N PHE A 108 -5.09 6.36 3.28
CA PHE A 108 -6.25 5.52 3.61
C PHE A 108 -6.00 4.69 4.88
N TRP A 109 -4.89 3.96 4.96
CA TRP A 109 -4.58 3.14 6.14
C TRP A 109 -4.30 3.96 7.39
N ILE A 110 -3.61 5.09 7.26
CA ILE A 110 -3.38 6.01 8.37
C ILE A 110 -4.71 6.53 8.92
N PHE A 111 -5.62 6.98 8.04
CA PHE A 111 -6.93 7.45 8.46
C PHE A 111 -7.79 6.35 9.07
N MET A 112 -7.73 5.12 8.53
CA MET A 112 -8.41 3.96 9.12
C MET A 112 -7.93 3.69 10.55
N ILE A 113 -6.62 3.64 10.78
CA ILE A 113 -6.05 3.41 12.12
C ILE A 113 -6.44 4.54 13.07
N ILE A 114 -6.31 5.80 12.63
CA ILE A 114 -6.71 6.95 13.46
C ILE A 114 -8.21 6.91 13.77
N GLY A 115 -9.03 6.55 12.78
CA GLY A 115 -10.49 6.39 12.95
C GLY A 115 -10.82 5.35 14.02
N GLU A 116 -10.16 4.19 13.98
CA GLU A 116 -10.30 3.13 14.98
C GLU A 116 -9.89 3.61 16.39
N PHE A 117 -8.81 4.39 16.50
CA PHE A 117 -8.39 4.95 17.79
C PHE A 117 -9.33 6.03 18.34
N LEU A 118 -9.94 6.83 17.46
CA LEU A 118 -10.85 7.92 17.86
C LEU A 118 -12.27 7.42 18.16
N PHE A 119 -12.71 6.41 17.41
CA PHE A 119 -14.03 5.80 17.54
C PHE A 119 -13.87 4.28 17.55
N PRO A 120 -13.41 3.69 18.67
CA PRO A 120 -13.33 2.24 18.78
C PRO A 120 -14.74 1.65 18.71
N HIS A 121 -14.92 0.64 17.87
CA HIS A 121 -16.20 -0.05 17.64
C HIS A 121 -16.23 -1.41 18.32
#